data_AF-Q1IHB2-F1
#
_entry.id   AF-Q1IHB2-F1
#
_cell.length_a   1.000
_cell.length_b   1.000
_cell.length_c   1.000
_cell.angle_alpha   90.00
_cell.angle_beta   90.00
_cell.angle_gamma   90.00
#
_symmetry.space_group_name_H-M   'P 1'
#
loop_
_entity.id
_entity.type
_entity.pdbx_description
1 polymer ?
#
loop_
_entity_poly.entity_id
_entity_poly.type
_entity_poly.pdbx_seq_one_letter_code
_entity_poly.pdbx_strand_id
1 'polypeptide(L)'
;MSLDRIVGQWTRSDTPARIEIRSVRDDGRLDASYYNPHSIHIETAAAKKERDYVRVYLKLQDPSEPGSTYRLNYDPALDVMRGDYYDGVARQKNEVAFARSK
;
A
#
# COMPACT_ATOMS: atom_id res chain seq x y z
N MET A 1 2.96 -14.05 -10.86
CA MET A 1 1.69 -13.48 -10.36
C MET A 1 1.17 -12.36 -11.26
N SER A 2 -0.15 -12.14 -11.31
CA SER A 2 -0.75 -11.00 -12.03
C SER A 2 -0.98 -9.80 -11.10
N LEU A 3 -0.99 -8.58 -11.65
CA LEU A 3 -1.16 -7.34 -10.86
C LEU A 3 -2.60 -7.13 -10.40
N ASP A 4 -3.61 -7.63 -11.10
CA ASP A 4 -5.02 -7.52 -10.66
C ASP A 4 -5.28 -8.17 -9.30
N ARG A 5 -4.41 -9.10 -8.87
CA ARG A 5 -4.51 -9.78 -7.58
C ARG A 5 -4.46 -8.84 -6.36
N ILE A 6 -3.91 -7.64 -6.51
CA ILE A 6 -3.87 -6.65 -5.42
C ILE A 6 -5.10 -5.72 -5.40
N VAL A 7 -6.00 -5.79 -6.39
CA VAL A 7 -7.26 -5.02 -6.38
C VAL A 7 -8.10 -5.46 -5.21
N GLY A 8 -8.59 -4.51 -4.41
CA GLY A 8 -9.36 -4.76 -3.20
C GLY A 8 -9.09 -3.73 -2.10
N GLN A 9 -9.73 -3.94 -0.97
CA GLN A 9 -9.52 -3.14 0.24
C GLN A 9 -8.59 -3.89 1.20
N TRP A 10 -7.69 -3.15 1.82
CA TRP A 10 -6.60 -3.68 2.63
C TRP A 10 -6.47 -2.88 3.91
N THR A 11 -6.71 -3.52 5.05
CA THR A 11 -6.67 -2.86 6.37
C THR A 11 -5.40 -3.24 7.11
N ARG A 12 -4.73 -2.26 7.72
CA ARG A 12 -3.51 -2.49 8.48
C ARG A 12 -3.81 -3.36 9.69
N SER A 13 -2.91 -4.26 10.07
CA SER A 13 -3.17 -5.24 11.13
C SER A 13 -3.13 -4.65 12.55
N ASP A 14 -2.52 -3.48 12.72
CA ASP A 14 -2.26 -2.80 14.00
C ASP A 14 -3.04 -1.47 14.17
N THR A 15 -3.65 -0.95 13.10
CA THR A 15 -4.37 0.33 13.08
C THR A 15 -5.55 0.24 12.11
N PRO A 16 -6.58 1.10 12.22
CA PRO A 16 -7.69 1.14 11.26
C PRO A 16 -7.31 1.73 9.89
N ALA A 17 -6.02 2.03 9.66
CA ALA A 17 -5.56 2.57 8.39
C ALA A 17 -5.86 1.60 7.23
N ARG A 18 -6.25 2.13 6.08
CA ARG A 18 -6.72 1.33 4.94
C ARG A 18 -6.21 1.83 3.61
N ILE A 19 -5.84 0.89 2.74
CA ILE A 19 -5.59 1.11 1.31
C ILE A 19 -6.77 0.53 0.53
N GLU A 20 -7.39 1.31 -0.34
CA GLU A 20 -8.30 0.81 -1.37
C GLU A 20 -7.59 0.86 -2.72
N ILE A 21 -7.48 -0.28 -3.41
CA ILE A 21 -6.93 -0.39 -4.77
C ILE A 21 -8.08 -0.77 -5.69
N ARG A 22 -8.51 0.13 -6.56
CA ARG A 22 -9.67 -0.05 -7.46
C ARG A 22 -9.30 -0.71 -8.77
N SER A 23 -8.13 -0.37 -9.31
CA SER A 23 -7.63 -0.94 -10.56
C SER A 23 -6.10 -0.80 -10.67
N VAL A 24 -5.52 -1.60 -11.57
CA VAL A 24 -4.13 -1.49 -11.99
C VAL A 24 -4.11 -1.17 -13.47
N ARG A 25 -3.41 -0.10 -13.87
CA ARG A 25 -3.21 0.28 -15.27
C ARG A 25 -2.13 -0.59 -15.90
N ASP A 26 -2.09 -0.62 -17.24
CA ASP A 26 -1.11 -1.42 -18.00
C ASP A 26 0.35 -1.07 -17.70
N ASP A 27 0.62 0.18 -17.30
CA ASP A 27 1.94 0.67 -16.90
C ASP A 27 2.28 0.43 -15.42
N GLY A 28 1.41 -0.25 -14.68
CA GLY A 28 1.57 -0.54 -13.26
C GLY A 28 1.13 0.57 -12.32
N ARG A 29 0.64 1.72 -12.80
CA ARG A 29 0.03 2.72 -11.92
C ARG A 29 -1.28 2.21 -11.31
N LEU A 30 -1.53 2.58 -10.06
CA LEU A 30 -2.72 2.20 -9.32
C LEU A 30 -3.73 3.33 -9.32
N ASP A 31 -5.01 2.99 -9.49
CA ASP A 31 -6.10 3.81 -8.96
C ASP A 31 -6.31 3.38 -7.50
N ALA A 32 -5.82 4.19 -6.57
CA ALA A 32 -5.80 3.86 -5.16
C ALA A 32 -6.18 5.05 -4.27
N SER A 33 -6.69 4.74 -3.08
CA SER A 33 -6.99 5.69 -2.00
C SER A 33 -6.42 5.18 -0.68
N TYR A 34 -5.95 6.09 0.17
CA TYR A 34 -5.43 5.78 1.50
C TYR A 34 -6.21 6.54 2.57
N TYR A 35 -6.46 5.89 3.70
CA TYR A 35 -7.25 6.41 4.81
C TYR A 35 -6.53 6.19 6.15
N ASN A 36 -6.36 7.25 6.95
CA ASN A 36 -5.82 7.18 8.31
C ASN A 36 -6.16 8.43 9.17
N PRO A 37 -7.28 8.50 9.90
CA PRO A 37 -8.61 7.91 9.67
C PRO A 37 -9.40 8.64 8.55
N HIS A 38 -8.95 9.81 8.13
CA HIS A 38 -9.46 10.54 6.96
C HIS A 38 -8.70 10.15 5.69
N SER A 39 -9.21 10.52 4.52
CA SER A 39 -8.49 10.30 3.26
C SER A 39 -7.24 11.18 3.22
N ILE A 40 -6.12 10.56 2.88
CA ILE A 40 -4.82 11.23 2.67
C ILE A 40 -4.48 11.13 1.19
N HIS A 41 -4.00 12.24 0.62
CA HIS A 41 -3.59 12.28 -0.78
C HIS A 41 -2.38 11.37 -1.03
N ILE A 42 -2.44 10.62 -2.13
CA ILE A 42 -1.34 9.77 -2.60
C ILE A 42 -0.68 10.49 -3.78
N GLU A 43 0.60 10.85 -3.62
CA GLU A 43 1.42 11.43 -4.69
C GLU A 43 1.78 10.38 -5.73
N THR A 44 2.15 9.18 -5.28
CA THR A 44 2.53 8.06 -6.15
C THR A 44 1.88 6.78 -5.67
N ALA A 45 1.18 6.08 -6.57
CA ALA A 45 0.67 4.74 -6.34
C ALA A 45 1.05 3.84 -7.52
N ALA A 46 1.87 2.82 -7.28
CA ALA A 46 2.34 1.92 -8.32
C ALA A 46 2.47 0.49 -7.81
N ALA A 47 2.30 -0.47 -8.71
CA ALA A 47 2.65 -1.85 -8.49
C ALA A 47 3.57 -2.36 -9.59
N LYS A 48 4.47 -3.25 -9.20
CA LYS A 48 5.38 -3.93 -10.11
C LYS A 48 5.35 -5.42 -9.84
N LYS A 49 5.34 -6.20 -10.91
CA LYS A 49 5.55 -7.63 -10.86
C LYS A 49 7.06 -7.88 -10.73
N GLU A 50 7.44 -8.49 -9.61
CA GLU A 50 8.76 -9.11 -9.45
C GLU A 50 8.66 -10.60 -9.81
N ARG A 51 9.78 -11.32 -9.79
CA ARG A 51 9.83 -12.74 -10.23
C ARG A 51 8.70 -13.58 -9.61
N ASP A 52 8.55 -13.49 -8.28
CA ASP A 52 7.67 -14.37 -7.52
C ASP A 52 6.52 -13.64 -6.81
N TYR A 53 6.56 -12.30 -6.73
CA TYR A 53 5.58 -11.51 -5.98
C TYR A 53 5.19 -10.21 -6.70
N VAL A 54 4.12 -9.58 -6.23
CA VAL A 54 3.74 -8.22 -6.63
C VAL A 54 4.19 -7.26 -5.53
N ARG A 55 4.93 -6.22 -5.91
CA ARG A 55 5.31 -5.14 -5.00
C ARG A 55 4.42 -3.93 -5.25
N VAL A 56 3.85 -3.39 -4.18
CA VAL A 56 3.10 -2.13 -4.15
C VAL A 56 3.98 -1.05 -3.52
N TYR A 57 3.97 0.13 -4.12
CA TYR A 57 4.58 1.34 -3.60
C TYR A 57 3.55 2.45 -3.50
N LEU A 58 3.46 3.07 -2.33
CA LEU A 58 2.68 4.28 -2.11
C LEU A 58 3.59 5.37 -1.54
N LYS A 59 3.45 6.59 -2.05
CA LYS A 59 4.01 7.80 -1.44
C LYS A 59 2.87 8.72 -1.07
N LEU A 60 2.75 9.01 0.22
CA LEU A 60 1.73 9.90 0.75
C LEU A 60 2.21 11.33 0.71
N GLN A 61 1.28 12.24 0.47
CA GLN A 61 1.53 13.68 0.50
C GLN A 61 0.44 14.32 1.33
N ASP A 62 0.69 14.43 2.63
CA ASP A 62 -0.13 15.16 3.58
C ASP A 62 0.76 15.99 4.51
N PRO A 63 0.36 17.20 4.93
CA PRO A 63 1.11 17.96 5.93
C PRO A 63 1.35 17.21 7.25
N SER A 64 0.46 16.30 7.63
CA SER A 64 0.59 15.45 8.82
C SER A 64 1.42 14.18 8.59
N GLU A 65 1.58 13.75 7.33
CA GLU A 65 2.40 12.58 6.95
C GLU A 65 3.35 12.91 5.77
N PRO A 66 4.20 13.95 5.88
CA PRO A 66 4.99 14.46 4.77
C PRO A 66 6.03 13.45 4.29
N GLY A 67 5.81 12.91 3.08
CA GLY A 67 6.75 11.99 2.44
C GLY A 67 6.77 10.58 3.05
N SER A 68 5.75 10.21 3.83
CA SER A 68 5.57 8.85 4.29
C SER A 68 5.39 7.88 3.11
N THR A 69 6.01 6.70 3.19
CA THR A 69 5.95 5.73 2.08
C THR A 69 5.65 4.32 2.56
N TYR A 70 4.97 3.56 1.71
CA TYR A 70 4.77 2.13 1.86
C TYR A 70 5.48 1.39 0.74
N ARG A 71 6.21 0.33 1.09
CA ARG A 71 6.77 -0.63 0.15
C ARG A 71 6.38 -2.04 0.58
N LEU A 72 5.31 -2.55 -0.01
CA LEU A 72 4.64 -3.77 0.41
C LEU A 72 4.79 -4.85 -0.66
N ASN A 73 5.01 -6.09 -0.26
CA ASN A 73 4.95 -7.26 -1.14
C ASN A 73 3.68 -8.03 -0.83
N TYR A 74 2.92 -8.38 -1.87
CA TYR A 74 1.73 -9.21 -1.76
C TYR A 74 2.11 -10.69 -1.63
N ASP A 75 1.67 -11.31 -0.55
CA ASP A 75 1.72 -12.75 -0.29
C ASP A 75 0.36 -13.38 -0.60
N PRO A 76 0.23 -14.17 -1.68
CA PRO A 76 -1.03 -14.77 -2.08
C PRO A 76 -1.43 -15.97 -1.22
N ALA A 77 -0.51 -16.59 -0.48
CA ALA A 77 -0.80 -17.75 0.37
C ALA A 77 -1.53 -17.32 1.64
N LEU A 78 -1.20 -16.13 2.15
CA LEU A 78 -1.80 -15.55 3.36
C LEU A 78 -2.82 -14.44 3.05
N ASP A 79 -2.92 -14.02 1.79
CA ASP A 79 -3.72 -12.87 1.32
C ASP A 79 -3.44 -11.59 2.12
N VAL A 80 -2.15 -11.27 2.24
CA VAL A 80 -1.63 -10.10 2.97
C VAL A 80 -0.63 -9.32 2.14
N MET A 81 -0.54 -8.02 2.39
CA MET A 81 0.55 -7.17 1.92
C MET A 81 1.47 -6.84 3.09
N ARG A 82 2.77 -7.16 2.97
CA ARG A 82 3.76 -6.94 4.05
C ARG A 82 4.98 -6.19 3.57
N GLY A 83 5.53 -5.33 4.41
CA GLY A 83 6.80 -4.69 4.11
C GLY A 83 7.02 -3.44 4.95
N ASP A 84 7.76 -2.50 4.37
CA ASP A 84 8.24 -1.33 5.12
C ASP A 84 7.24 -0.18 5.00
N TYR A 85 6.90 0.41 6.14
CA TYR A 85 6.39 1.78 6.25
C TYR A 85 7.54 2.69 6.67
N TYR A 86 7.84 3.71 5.87
CA TYR A 86 8.70 4.82 6.28
C TYR A 86 7.83 5.96 6.77
N ASP A 87 8.01 6.33 8.03
CA ASP A 87 7.39 7.49 8.64
C ASP A 87 8.20 8.74 8.29
N GLY A 88 7.62 9.64 7.48
CA GLY A 88 8.30 10.85 7.05
C GLY A 88 8.53 11.88 8.16
N VAL A 89 7.72 11.84 9.23
CA VAL A 89 7.82 12.73 10.39
C VAL A 89 8.89 12.22 11.35
N ALA A 90 8.75 10.97 11.79
CA ALA A 90 9.69 10.34 12.73
C ALA A 90 11.01 9.94 12.07
N ARG A 91 11.06 9.88 10.72
CA ARG A 91 12.19 9.43 9.90
C ARG A 91 12.66 8.01 10.24
N GLN A 92 11.70 7.14 10.50
CA GLN A 92 11.93 5.76 10.91
C GLN A 92 11.24 4.79 9.97
N LYS A 93 11.75 3.55 9.93
CA LYS A 93 11.11 2.46 9.20
C LYS A 93 10.53 1.46 10.18
N ASN A 94 9.31 1.03 9.90
CA ASN A 94 8.60 0.02 10.67
C ASN A 94 8.07 -1.04 9.71
N GLU A 95 8.09 -2.30 10.13
CA GLU A 95 7.40 -3.37 9.40
C GLU A 95 5.90 -3.25 9.63
N VAL A 96 5.13 -3.34 8.56
CA VAL A 96 3.68 -3.29 8.59
C VAL A 96 3.08 -4.43 7.77
N ALA A 97 1.88 -4.82 8.13
CA ALA A 97 1.07 -5.77 7.38
C ALA A 97 -0.33 -5.20 7.15
N PHE A 98 -0.87 -5.48 5.98
CA PHE A 98 -2.26 -5.23 5.64
C PHE A 98 -2.93 -6.54 5.24
N ALA A 99 -4.10 -6.81 5.80
CA ALA A 99 -4.93 -7.94 5.44
C ALA A 99 -6.06 -7.47 4.51
N ARG A 100 -6.47 -8.31 3.56
CA ARG A 100 -7.61 -7.99 2.72
C ARG A 100 -8.88 -7.90 3.56
N SER A 101 -9.61 -6.80 3.40
CA SER A 101 -10.95 -6.64 3.94
C SER A 101 -11.94 -7.50 3.15
N LYS A 102 -12.88 -8.13 3.85
CA LYS A 102 -14.03 -8.81 3.23
C LYS A 102 -15.04 -7.81 2.70
#